data_AF-A0AAJ0EA61-F1
#
_entry.id   AF-A0AAJ0EA61-F1
#
_cell.length_a   1.000
_cell.length_b   1.000
_cell.length_c   1.000
_cell.angle_alpha   90.00
_cell.angle_beta   90.00
_cell.angle_gamma   90.00
#
_symmetry.space_group_name_H-M   'P 1'
#
loop_
_entity.id
_entity.type
_entity.pdbx_description
1 polymer ?
#
loop_
_entity_poly.entity_id
_entity_poly.type
_entity_poly.pdbx_seq_one_letter_code
_entity_poly.pdbx_strand_id
1 'polypeptide(L)'
;MEPSSERLDFVFSSGIGQPSRVVTNRVESRCFTAVRLNSHAESLRQFEQVFTDPEIRHFVKTIRYDVLLPSLSDKRLQNKFQSTREAAANTAALTQAMLALFTSLSSWQKRDPQNDEGIRLFLTATSPSGDIESVTQQKRDHQE
;
A
#
# COMPACT_ATOMS: atom_id res chain seq x y z
N MET A 1 -4.93 15.47 2.63
CA MET A 1 -3.82 15.47 1.66
C MET A 1 -2.55 15.38 2.49
N GLU A 2 -2.01 14.17 2.66
CA GLU A 2 -0.87 13.94 3.58
C GLU A 2 0.40 14.60 3.01
N PRO A 3 1.17 15.38 3.79
CA PRO A 3 2.42 15.95 3.32
C PRO A 3 3.43 14.84 3.01
N SER A 4 3.99 14.85 1.81
CA SER A 4 4.99 13.87 1.35
C SER A 4 6.26 13.80 2.23
N SER A 5 6.49 14.79 3.10
CA SER A 5 7.62 14.85 4.02
C SER A 5 7.61 13.82 5.14
N GLU A 6 6.47 13.24 5.51
CA GLU A 6 6.37 12.31 6.67
C GLU A 6 6.11 10.85 6.27
N ARG A 7 6.23 10.53 4.97
CA ARG A 7 5.92 9.19 4.45
C ARG A 7 7.18 8.37 4.15
N LEU A 8 7.21 7.11 4.57
CA LEU A 8 8.16 6.11 4.09
C LEU A 8 7.57 5.39 2.88
N ASP A 9 8.32 5.31 1.76
CA ASP A 9 7.85 4.70 0.52
C ASP A 9 8.72 3.50 0.14
N PHE A 10 8.10 2.32 0.12
CA PHE A 10 8.71 1.03 -0.20
C PHE A 10 8.28 0.52 -1.60
N VAL A 11 7.60 1.35 -2.40
CA VAL A 11 7.00 0.93 -3.69
C VAL A 11 8.04 0.92 -4.82
N PHE A 12 9.13 1.68 -4.69
CA PHE A 12 10.22 1.73 -5.65
C PHE A 12 11.57 1.64 -4.93
N SER A 13 12.17 0.45 -4.92
CA SER A 13 13.61 0.34 -4.70
C SER A 13 14.20 -0.52 -5.81
N SER A 14 14.93 0.14 -6.70
CA SER A 14 15.76 -0.47 -7.74
C SER A 14 17.04 -1.12 -7.18
N GLY A 15 17.23 -1.09 -5.85
CA GLY A 15 18.31 -1.77 -5.14
C GLY A 15 17.84 -3.07 -4.51
N ILE A 16 18.52 -4.16 -4.84
CA ILE A 16 18.31 -5.50 -4.28
C ILE A 16 18.31 -5.42 -2.74
N GLY A 17 17.19 -5.76 -2.11
CA GLY A 17 17.09 -6.07 -0.68
C GLY A 17 17.32 -4.94 0.33
N GLN A 18 17.60 -3.70 -0.07
CA GLN A 18 17.86 -2.60 0.89
C GLN A 18 16.88 -1.43 0.75
N PRO A 19 16.38 -0.89 1.89
CA PRO A 19 15.60 0.35 1.88
C PRO A 19 16.38 1.49 1.23
N SER A 20 15.67 2.36 0.51
CA SER A 20 16.28 3.57 -0.07
C SER A 20 16.92 4.43 1.03
N ARG A 21 18.02 5.13 0.70
CA ARG A 21 18.69 6.08 1.61
C ARG A 21 17.73 7.12 2.20
N VAL A 22 16.70 7.52 1.44
CA VAL A 22 15.65 8.43 1.92
C VAL A 22 14.82 7.81 3.05
N VAL A 23 14.52 6.51 2.94
CA VAL A 23 13.80 5.76 3.97
C VAL A 23 14.67 5.64 5.22
N THR A 24 15.94 5.22 5.07
CA THR A 24 16.87 5.07 6.19
C THR A 24 17.06 6.38 6.96
N ASN A 25 17.32 7.49 6.26
CA ASN A 25 17.50 8.80 6.89
C ASN A 25 16.25 9.24 7.68
N ARG A 26 15.04 8.96 7.17
CA ARG A 26 13.78 9.32 7.85
C ARG A 26 13.50 8.46 9.06
N VAL A 27 13.89 7.18 9.00
CA VAL A 27 13.82 6.26 10.14
C VAL A 27 14.77 6.72 11.24
N GLU A 28 16.02 7.04 10.89
CA GLU A 28 17.02 7.57 11.83
C GLU A 28 16.59 8.90 12.45
N SER A 29 16.03 9.81 11.65
CA SER A 29 15.54 11.10 12.13
C SER A 29 14.18 11.01 12.83
N ARG A 30 13.54 9.84 12.84
CA ARG A 30 12.19 9.61 13.40
C ARG A 30 11.13 10.58 12.86
N CYS A 31 11.32 11.05 11.62
CA CYS A 31 10.43 12.02 10.96
C CYS A 31 9.49 11.29 9.99
N PHE A 32 8.64 10.41 10.53
CA PHE A 32 7.63 9.74 9.73
C PHE A 32 6.41 9.39 10.58
N THR A 33 5.25 9.38 9.93
CA THR A 33 3.97 8.97 10.52
C THR A 33 3.17 8.05 9.60
N ALA A 34 3.53 8.02 8.32
CA ALA A 34 2.86 7.23 7.30
C ALA A 34 3.83 6.30 6.58
N VAL A 35 3.35 5.11 6.20
CA VAL A 35 4.09 4.13 5.42
C VAL A 35 3.30 3.79 4.17
N ARG A 36 3.97 3.67 3.04
CA ARG A 36 3.43 3.17 1.79
C ARG A 36 4.27 2.00 1.29
N LEU A 37 3.61 0.90 0.97
CA LEU A 37 4.23 -0.31 0.44
C LEU A 37 3.26 -1.00 -0.54
N ASN A 38 3.75 -1.99 -1.26
CA ASN A 38 2.93 -2.78 -2.17
C ASN A 38 3.07 -4.29 -1.93
N SER A 39 2.31 -5.11 -2.66
CA SER A 39 2.36 -6.57 -2.53
C SER A 39 3.57 -7.25 -3.20
N HIS A 40 4.55 -6.48 -3.67
CA HIS A 40 5.80 -7.05 -4.17
C HIS A 40 6.63 -7.61 -3.01
N ALA A 41 7.26 -8.77 -3.21
CA ALA A 41 8.02 -9.46 -2.17
C ALA A 41 9.13 -8.58 -1.56
N GLU A 42 9.85 -7.83 -2.39
CA GLU A 42 10.90 -6.91 -1.91
C GLU A 42 10.35 -5.75 -1.09
N SER A 43 9.14 -5.26 -1.40
CA SER A 43 8.51 -4.16 -0.65
C SER A 43 8.17 -4.62 0.77
N LEU A 44 7.57 -5.83 0.89
CA LEU A 44 7.27 -6.45 2.18
C LEU A 44 8.55 -6.77 2.98
N ARG A 45 9.58 -7.31 2.32
CA ARG A 45 10.85 -7.63 2.97
C ARG A 45 11.54 -6.40 3.55
N GLN A 46 11.57 -5.29 2.82
CA GLN A 46 12.16 -4.03 3.29
C GLN A 46 11.35 -3.44 4.45
N PHE A 47 10.03 -3.53 4.38
CA PHE A 47 9.14 -3.13 5.47
C PHE A 47 9.44 -3.94 6.74
N GLU A 48 9.52 -5.26 6.65
CA GLU A 48 9.86 -6.13 7.79
C GLU A 48 11.26 -5.84 8.35
N GLN A 49 12.24 -5.60 7.49
CA GLN A 49 13.60 -5.27 7.90
C GLN A 49 13.66 -3.94 8.68
N VAL A 50 13.03 -2.89 8.16
CA VAL A 50 12.99 -1.58 8.82
C VAL A 50 12.29 -1.71 10.17
N PHE A 51 11.08 -2.26 10.19
CA PHE A 51 10.27 -2.37 11.41
C PHE A 51 10.61 -3.60 12.26
N THR A 52 11.80 -4.17 12.11
CA THR A 52 12.31 -5.18 13.05
C THR A 52 12.54 -4.55 14.43
N ASP A 53 13.01 -3.30 14.47
CA ASP A 53 13.17 -2.51 15.69
C ASP A 53 11.78 -2.06 16.23
N PRO A 54 11.38 -2.48 17.44
CA PRO A 54 10.10 -2.07 18.03
C PRO A 54 10.03 -0.57 18.33
N GLU A 55 11.15 0.08 18.64
CA GLU A 55 11.20 1.51 19.01
C GLU A 55 10.72 2.40 17.86
N ILE A 56 10.88 1.97 16.62
CA ILE A 56 10.45 2.78 15.48
C ILE A 56 8.99 2.50 15.06
N ARG A 57 8.37 1.40 15.55
CA ARG A 57 7.02 1.00 15.15
C ARG A 57 5.96 1.99 15.65
N HIS A 58 6.15 2.54 16.84
CA HIS A 58 5.20 3.45 17.46
C HIS A 58 5.02 4.78 16.69
N PHE A 59 5.95 5.11 15.78
CA PHE A 59 5.81 6.27 14.91
C PHE A 59 4.83 6.02 13.76
N VAL A 60 4.54 4.76 13.42
CA VAL A 60 3.63 4.41 12.30
C VAL A 60 2.18 4.60 12.71
N LYS A 61 1.57 5.69 12.26
CA LYS A 61 0.15 5.98 12.47
C LYS A 61 -0.74 5.55 11.31
N THR A 62 -0.18 5.43 10.11
CA THR A 62 -0.93 5.19 8.88
C THR A 62 -0.16 4.27 7.95
N ILE A 63 -0.81 3.19 7.48
CA ILE A 63 -0.25 2.30 6.47
C ILE A 63 -1.13 2.33 5.22
N ARG A 64 -0.51 2.64 4.07
CA ARG A 64 -1.10 2.53 2.74
C ARG A 64 -0.51 1.32 2.03
N TYR A 65 -1.37 0.34 1.73
CA TYR A 65 -0.98 -0.90 1.08
C TYR A 65 -1.57 -1.00 -0.33
N ASP A 66 -0.72 -0.95 -1.35
CA ASP A 66 -1.11 -1.03 -2.76
C ASP A 66 -0.98 -2.50 -3.25
N VAL A 67 -2.10 -3.19 -3.55
CA VAL A 67 -2.07 -4.59 -4.02
C VAL A 67 -1.80 -4.64 -5.53
N LEU A 68 -0.72 -5.30 -5.94
CA LEU A 68 -0.38 -5.55 -7.33
C LEU A 68 -1.12 -6.80 -7.83
N LEU A 69 -2.08 -6.59 -8.72
CA LEU A 69 -2.80 -7.68 -9.38
C LEU A 69 -1.99 -8.25 -10.56
N PRO A 70 -2.17 -9.53 -10.91
CA PRO A 70 -1.55 -10.13 -12.08
C PRO A 70 -1.87 -9.37 -13.37
N SER A 71 -0.90 -9.27 -14.27
CA SER A 71 -1.10 -8.66 -15.59
C SER A 71 -2.15 -9.43 -16.39
N LEU A 72 -3.21 -8.73 -16.81
CA LEU A 72 -4.21 -9.27 -17.74
C LEU A 72 -3.62 -9.33 -19.16
N SER A 73 -4.10 -10.26 -19.98
CA SER A 73 -3.69 -10.35 -21.39
C SER A 73 -4.13 -9.10 -22.17
N ASP A 74 -3.25 -8.55 -23.03
CA ASP A 74 -3.52 -7.37 -23.88
C ASP A 74 -4.81 -7.47 -24.70
N LYS A 75 -5.21 -8.69 -25.10
CA LYS A 75 -6.48 -8.94 -25.81
C LYS A 75 -7.73 -8.57 -24.99
N ARG A 76 -7.58 -8.26 -23.70
CA ARG A 76 -8.68 -7.98 -22.76
C ARG A 76 -8.77 -6.56 -22.27
N LEU A 77 -7.76 -5.72 -22.49
CA LEU A 77 -7.93 -4.27 -22.31
C LEU A 77 -9.06 -3.74 -23.21
N GLN A 78 -9.33 -4.42 -24.33
CA GLN A 78 -10.45 -4.10 -25.23
C GLN A 78 -11.79 -4.75 -24.84
N ASN A 79 -11.78 -5.90 -24.15
CA ASN A 79 -12.98 -6.65 -23.77
C ASN A 79 -13.20 -6.49 -22.26
N LYS A 80 -14.02 -5.49 -21.88
CA LYS A 80 -14.31 -4.96 -20.53
C LYS A 80 -14.71 -5.96 -19.43
N PHE A 81 -14.66 -7.27 -19.66
CA PHE A 81 -15.04 -8.32 -18.73
C PHE A 81 -13.85 -9.22 -18.41
N GLN A 82 -13.66 -9.57 -17.13
CA GLN A 82 -12.71 -10.58 -16.69
C GLN A 82 -13.24 -11.99 -17.00
N SER A 83 -12.37 -12.97 -17.27
CA SER A 83 -12.81 -14.38 -17.27
C SER A 83 -12.94 -14.87 -15.84
N THR A 84 -13.69 -15.95 -15.64
CA THR A 84 -13.72 -16.68 -14.37
C THR A 84 -12.31 -17.03 -13.87
N ARG A 85 -11.38 -17.39 -14.78
CA ARG A 85 -10.00 -17.72 -14.44
C ARG A 85 -9.20 -16.50 -13.95
N GLU A 86 -9.37 -15.35 -14.59
CA GLU A 86 -8.72 -14.10 -14.17
C GLU A 86 -9.31 -13.55 -12.88
N ALA A 87 -10.63 -13.61 -12.72
CA ALA A 87 -11.30 -13.23 -11.49
C ALA A 87 -10.83 -14.09 -10.31
N ALA A 88 -10.64 -15.40 -10.53
CA ALA A 88 -10.05 -16.30 -9.54
C ALA A 88 -8.59 -15.94 -9.23
N ALA A 89 -7.77 -15.65 -10.25
CA ALA A 89 -6.38 -15.25 -10.07
C ALA A 89 -6.23 -13.91 -9.32
N ASN A 90 -7.07 -12.93 -9.63
CA ASN A 90 -7.12 -11.63 -8.95
C ASN A 90 -7.55 -11.79 -7.49
N THR A 91 -8.61 -12.57 -7.25
CA THR A 91 -9.07 -12.88 -5.88
C THR A 91 -7.98 -13.58 -5.08
N ALA A 92 -7.28 -14.54 -5.69
CA ALA A 92 -6.16 -15.24 -5.03
C ALA A 92 -5.01 -14.28 -4.70
N ALA A 93 -4.58 -13.45 -5.66
CA ALA A 93 -3.52 -12.48 -5.45
C ALA A 93 -3.87 -11.46 -4.36
N LEU A 94 -5.09 -10.92 -4.37
CA LEU A 94 -5.59 -10.01 -3.35
C LEU A 94 -5.60 -10.66 -1.97
N THR A 95 -6.15 -11.87 -1.88
CA THR A 95 -6.23 -12.62 -0.61
C THR A 95 -4.84 -12.88 -0.04
N GLN A 96 -3.90 -13.34 -0.88
CA GLN A 96 -2.53 -13.59 -0.45
C GLN A 96 -1.82 -12.31 0.01
N ALA A 97 -1.98 -11.21 -0.72
CA ALA A 97 -1.40 -9.92 -0.34
C ALA A 97 -1.93 -9.43 1.01
N MET A 98 -3.24 -9.56 1.25
CA MET A 98 -3.85 -9.21 2.53
C MET A 98 -3.36 -10.10 3.67
N LEU A 99 -3.29 -11.42 3.46
CA LEU A 99 -2.78 -12.36 4.46
C LEU A 99 -1.32 -12.04 4.82
N ALA A 100 -0.48 -11.70 3.85
CA ALA A 100 0.90 -11.32 4.09
C ALA A 100 0.97 -10.07 4.98
N LEU A 101 0.23 -9.01 4.63
CA LEU A 101 0.21 -7.78 5.43
C LEU A 101 -0.27 -8.03 6.86
N PHE A 102 -1.39 -8.73 7.05
CA PHE A 102 -1.91 -9.03 8.38
C PHE A 102 -0.95 -9.91 9.18
N THR A 103 -0.26 -10.84 8.53
CA THR A 103 0.77 -11.65 9.18
C THR A 103 1.90 -10.77 9.71
N SER A 104 2.44 -9.87 8.87
CA SER A 104 3.50 -8.95 9.28
C SER A 104 3.05 -8.04 10.43
N LEU A 105 1.83 -7.47 10.37
CA LEU A 105 1.29 -6.63 11.45
C LEU A 105 1.02 -7.41 12.74
N SER A 106 0.48 -8.63 12.66
CA SER A 106 0.25 -9.47 13.84
C SER A 106 1.55 -9.82 14.57
N SER A 107 2.67 -9.87 13.84
CA SER A 107 3.99 -10.10 14.43
C SER A 107 4.48 -8.92 15.28
N TRP A 108 3.96 -7.71 15.03
CA TRP A 108 4.27 -6.53 15.84
C TRP A 108 3.60 -6.62 17.20
N GLN A 109 2.31 -7.02 17.23
CA GLN A 109 1.54 -7.18 18.47
C GLN A 109 2.09 -8.27 19.39
N LYS A 110 2.63 -9.36 18.82
CA LYS A 110 3.26 -10.44 19.62
C LYS A 110 4.56 -10.03 20.29
N ARG A 111 5.23 -8.99 19.80
CA ARG A 111 6.58 -8.59 20.24
C ARG A 111 6.59 -7.38 21.18
N ASP A 112 5.49 -6.65 21.29
CA ASP A 112 5.37 -5.49 22.17
C ASP A 112 3.99 -5.46 22.85
N PRO A 113 3.83 -6.11 24.01
CA PRO A 113 2.56 -6.19 24.74
C PRO A 113 2.19 -4.91 25.51
N GLN A 114 3.06 -3.87 25.53
CA GLN A 114 2.80 -2.61 26.23
C GLN A 114 2.24 -1.49 25.34
N ASN A 115 2.24 -1.70 24.02
CA ASN A 115 1.93 -0.67 23.04
C ASN A 115 0.53 -0.89 22.46
N ASP A 116 -0.48 -0.34 23.13
CA ASP A 116 -1.91 -0.46 22.79
C ASP A 116 -2.39 0.64 21.82
N GLU A 117 -1.46 1.43 21.25
CA GLU A 117 -1.79 2.43 20.23
C GLU A 117 -2.08 1.74 18.89
N GLY A 118 -3.36 1.54 18.60
CA GLY A 118 -3.84 0.86 17.40
C GLY A 118 -3.40 1.54 16.09
N ILE A 119 -2.90 0.74 15.14
CA ILE A 119 -2.50 1.19 13.80
C ILE A 119 -3.74 1.40 12.93
N ARG A 120 -3.85 2.55 12.26
CA ARG A 120 -4.87 2.78 11.23
C ARG A 120 -4.39 2.25 9.87
N LEU A 121 -5.08 1.22 9.37
CA LEU A 121 -4.82 0.58 8.09
C LEU A 121 -5.74 1.13 6.99
N PHE A 122 -5.16 1.65 5.90
CA PHE A 122 -5.88 2.02 4.70
C PHE A 122 -5.55 1.04 3.57
N LEU A 123 -6.54 0.24 3.18
CA LEU A 123 -6.44 -0.68 2.06
C LEU A 123 -7.00 0.00 0.81
N THR A 124 -6.24 0.01 -0.28
CA THR A 124 -6.73 0.50 -1.57
C THR A 124 -6.45 -0.57 -2.62
N ALA A 125 -7.50 -1.11 -3.21
CA ALA A 125 -7.41 -1.97 -4.39
C ALA A 125 -7.72 -1.11 -5.61
N THR A 126 -6.76 -0.98 -6.53
CA THR A 126 -6.94 -0.21 -7.76
C THR A 126 -6.99 -1.16 -8.95
N SER A 127 -8.11 -1.16 -9.67
CA SER A 127 -8.21 -1.86 -10.97
C SER A 127 -7.78 -0.90 -12.09
N PRO A 128 -7.04 -1.35 -13.11
CA PRO A 128 -6.73 -0.54 -14.30
C PRO A 128 -7.97 -0.08 -15.09
N SER A 129 -9.16 -0.60 -14.79
CA SER A 129 -10.41 -0.33 -15.52
C SER A 129 -11.10 1.00 -15.17
N GLY A 130 -10.37 1.98 -14.61
CA GLY A 130 -10.94 3.17 -13.97
C GLY A 130 -10.64 4.49 -14.67
N ASP A 131 -10.85 4.60 -16.00
CA ASP A 131 -11.21 5.89 -16.57
C ASP A 131 -12.67 6.18 -16.19
N ILE A 132 -12.87 6.68 -14.97
CA ILE A 132 -14.12 7.36 -14.63
C ILE A 132 -13.83 8.82 -14.92
N GLU A 133 -14.30 9.24 -16.10
CA GLU A 133 -14.38 10.63 -16.52
C GLU A 133 -14.75 11.50 -15.33
N SER A 134 -13.90 12.48 -15.05
CA SER A 134 -14.20 13.55 -14.12
C SER A 134 -15.42 14.30 -14.66
N VAL A 135 -16.63 13.95 -14.21
CA VAL A 135 -17.81 14.77 -14.47
C VAL A 135 -17.66 16.03 -13.62
N THR A 136 -16.93 17.00 -14.16
CA THR A 136 -17.01 18.39 -13.76
C THR A 136 -17.51 19.16 -14.97
N GLN A 137 -18.82 19.36 -15.04
CA GLN A 137 -19.35 20.54 -15.74
C GLN A 137 -20.54 21.11 -14.96
N GLN A 138 -20.16 21.85 -13.93
CA GLN A 138 -20.81 23.08 -13.50
C GLN A 138 -21.40 23.86 -14.69
N LYS A 139 -22.72 23.79 -14.85
CA LYS A 139 -23.54 24.78 -15.56
C LYS A 139 -25.03 24.58 -15.23
N ARG A 140 -25.57 25.44 -14.37
CA ARG A 140 -26.62 26.38 -14.78
C ARG A 140 -26.88 27.38 -13.66
N ASP A 141 -26.27 28.53 -13.87
CA ASP A 141 -26.84 29.82 -13.49
C ASP A 141 -28.12 30.10 -14.30
N HIS A 142 -29.07 30.75 -13.63
CA HIS A 142 -30.13 31.66 -14.13
C HIS A 142 -31.53 31.13 -14.55
N GLN A 143 -32.52 31.74 -13.84
CA GLN A 143 -33.92 32.09 -14.18
C GLN A 143 -34.91 30.94 -14.41
N GLU A 144 -36.14 30.97 -13.89
CA GLU A 144 -37.09 32.10 -13.71
C GLU A 144 -37.66 32.24 -12.29
#